data_AF-A0ABD1S987-F1
#
_entry.id   AF-A0ABD1S987-F1
#
_cell.length_a   1.000
_cell.length_b   1.000
_cell.length_c   1.000
_cell.angle_alpha   90.00
_cell.angle_beta   90.00
_cell.angle_gamma   90.00
#
_symmetry.space_group_name_H-M   'P 1'
#
loop_
_entity.id
_entity.type
_entity.pdbx_description
1 polymer ?
#
loop_
_entity_poly.entity_id
_entity_poly.type
_entity_poly.pdbx_seq_one_letter_code
_entity_poly.pdbx_strand_id
1 'polypeptide(L)'
;MVMLLKDMSRSIDFQAAALFVEKQTRVFTYAKIKNFNAISLRRKKRLEVLEQLSGQSPVFSKRCNDIVLFLLTTRYTVRSFGIRRNEKIACYVTVRGDKAMQLLERGLKVKEYELLRNFSDTGCFGFGIQEHIDLGIKYDPSTGIYGMDLYVVLERPGYCVGRRRRCKSRVGIQHRVTKENAMKWFEVKYEGVILNKSSNIA
;
A
#
# COMPACT_ATOMS: atom_id res chain seq x y z
N MET A 1 36.03 -27.37 27.54
CA MET A 1 35.29 -27.57 26.27
C MET A 1 33.88 -26.96 26.39
N VAL A 2 33.81 -25.65 26.66
CA VAL A 2 32.58 -24.88 26.86
C VAL A 2 32.73 -23.66 25.96
N MET A 3 32.41 -23.78 24.66
CA MET A 3 32.30 -22.60 23.78
C MET A 3 31.67 -22.83 22.39
N LEU A 4 31.06 -23.98 22.07
CA LEU A 4 30.58 -24.22 20.69
C LEU A 4 29.08 -24.53 20.51
N LEU A 5 28.26 -24.43 21.57
CA LEU A 5 26.82 -24.73 21.48
C LEU A 5 25.88 -23.55 21.77
N LYS A 6 26.40 -22.34 22.01
CA LYS A 6 25.56 -21.14 22.23
C LYS A 6 25.32 -20.29 20.98
N ASP A 7 26.02 -20.56 19.89
CA ASP A 7 25.97 -19.70 18.69
C ASP A 7 25.10 -20.23 17.54
N MET A 8 24.60 -21.48 17.61
CA MET A 8 23.71 -22.04 16.58
C MET A 8 22.20 -21.85 16.82
N SER A 9 21.78 -21.38 18.00
CA SER A 9 20.34 -21.14 18.27
C SER A 9 19.83 -19.79 17.76
N ARG A 10 20.71 -18.82 17.47
CA ARG A 10 20.31 -17.47 17.05
C ARG A 10 19.94 -17.34 15.56
N SER A 11 20.41 -18.24 14.70
CA SER A 11 20.13 -18.20 13.25
C SER A 11 18.78 -18.83 12.89
N ILE A 12 18.37 -19.87 13.63
CA ILE A 12 17.10 -20.60 13.38
C ILE A 12 15.88 -19.78 13.84
N ASP A 13 16.02 -19.02 14.95
CA ASP A 13 14.96 -18.14 15.45
C ASP A 13 14.70 -16.93 14.53
N PHE A 14 15.70 -16.46 13.77
CA PHE A 14 15.54 -15.36 12.80
C PHE A 14 14.74 -15.80 11.56
N GLN A 15 14.95 -17.02 11.07
CA GLN A 15 14.14 -17.60 9.99
C GLN A 15 12.73 -17.97 10.46
N ALA A 16 12.58 -18.49 11.68
CA ALA A 16 11.26 -18.78 12.27
C ALA A 16 10.46 -17.50 12.55
N ALA A 17 11.10 -16.41 12.98
CA ALA A 17 10.48 -15.10 13.13
C ALA A 17 10.06 -14.51 11.77
N ALA A 18 10.85 -14.68 10.72
CA ALA A 18 10.51 -14.27 9.35
C ALA A 18 9.30 -15.05 8.80
N LEU A 19 9.27 -16.37 8.95
CA LEU A 19 8.14 -17.24 8.58
C LEU A 19 6.88 -16.98 9.43
N PHE A 20 7.05 -16.63 10.70
CA PHE A 20 5.95 -16.26 11.61
C PHE A 20 5.36 -14.89 11.26
N VAL A 21 6.20 -13.96 10.80
CA VAL A 21 5.78 -12.65 10.28
C VAL A 21 5.03 -12.79 8.95
N GLU A 22 5.41 -13.77 8.12
CA GLU A 22 4.80 -14.01 6.81
C GLU A 22 3.34 -14.50 6.86
N LYS A 23 2.99 -15.32 7.85
CA LYS A 23 1.60 -15.79 8.07
C LYS A 23 0.69 -14.78 8.78
N GLN A 24 1.21 -13.60 9.15
CA GLN A 24 0.54 -12.68 10.07
C GLN A 24 0.26 -11.29 9.49
N THR A 25 1.05 -10.80 8.53
CA THR A 25 0.82 -9.46 7.96
C THR A 25 -0.30 -9.42 6.93
N ARG A 26 -1.41 -8.75 7.26
CA ARG A 26 -2.39 -8.34 6.25
C ARG A 26 -1.84 -7.11 5.53
N VAL A 27 -1.45 -7.30 4.28
CA VAL A 27 -1.06 -6.21 3.37
C VAL A 27 -2.34 -5.61 2.78
N PHE A 28 -2.59 -4.34 3.09
CA PHE A 28 -3.61 -3.56 2.39
C PHE A 28 -2.90 -2.58 1.47
N THR A 29 -3.04 -2.79 0.17
CA THR A 29 -2.55 -1.84 -0.83
C THR A 29 -3.68 -0.91 -1.25
N TYR A 30 -3.46 0.39 -1.09
CA TYR A 30 -4.27 1.44 -1.68
C TYR A 30 -3.57 1.90 -2.96
N ALA A 31 -4.21 1.75 -4.10
CA ALA A 31 -3.81 2.46 -5.31
C ALA A 31 -4.63 3.75 -5.38
N LYS A 32 -3.97 4.92 -5.36
CA LYS A 32 -4.63 6.22 -5.44
C LYS A 32 -4.12 7.00 -6.65
N ILE A 33 -5.02 7.29 -7.58
CA ILE A 33 -4.72 8.19 -8.69
C ILE A 33 -5.16 9.61 -8.29
N LYS A 34 -4.19 10.48 -7.98
CA LYS A 34 -4.43 11.90 -7.70
C LYS A 34 -4.24 12.70 -8.98
N ASN A 35 -5.30 13.35 -9.45
CA ASN A 35 -5.13 14.45 -10.39
C ASN A 35 -6.32 15.40 -10.25
N PHE A 36 -6.03 16.61 -9.77
CA PHE A 36 -6.99 17.58 -9.22
C PHE A 36 -7.80 18.33 -10.29
N ASN A 37 -7.39 18.28 -11.58
CA ASN A 37 -7.90 19.18 -12.61
C ASN A 37 -8.89 18.58 -13.63
N ALA A 38 -9.66 17.52 -13.30
CA ALA A 38 -10.30 16.73 -14.36
C ALA A 38 -11.84 16.58 -14.30
N ILE A 39 -12.46 17.15 -15.33
CA ILE A 39 -13.83 16.98 -15.87
C ILE A 39 -14.24 15.50 -15.98
N SER A 40 -15.55 15.25 -15.88
CA SER A 40 -16.25 13.95 -15.84
C SER A 40 -15.71 12.83 -16.75
N LEU A 41 -15.24 13.13 -17.96
CA LEU A 41 -14.77 12.15 -18.95
C LEU A 41 -13.47 11.44 -18.53
N ARG A 42 -12.50 12.18 -17.99
CA ARG A 42 -11.18 11.63 -17.61
C ARG A 42 -11.27 10.70 -16.40
N ARG A 43 -12.32 10.85 -15.60
CA ARG A 43 -12.56 10.00 -14.44
C ARG A 43 -12.98 8.57 -14.82
N LYS A 44 -13.79 8.40 -15.87
CA LYS A 44 -14.24 7.06 -16.31
C LYS A 44 -13.04 6.22 -16.77
N LYS A 45 -12.14 6.82 -17.55
CA LYS A 45 -10.90 6.19 -18.04
C LYS A 45 -9.98 5.71 -16.90
N ARG A 46 -9.81 6.51 -15.84
CA ARG A 46 -9.03 6.08 -14.66
C ARG A 46 -9.66 4.90 -13.91
N LEU A 47 -10.98 4.82 -13.94
CA LEU A 47 -11.73 3.74 -13.32
C LEU A 47 -11.42 2.42 -14.03
N GLU A 48 -11.40 2.47 -15.37
CA GLU A 48 -11.07 1.34 -16.24
C GLU A 48 -9.66 0.79 -15.98
N VAL A 49 -8.65 1.66 -15.83
CA VAL A 49 -7.27 1.25 -15.45
C VAL A 49 -7.26 0.49 -14.12
N LEU A 50 -7.96 1.02 -13.11
CA LEU A 50 -7.99 0.42 -11.79
C LEU A 50 -8.77 -0.90 -11.76
N GLU A 51 -9.81 -1.01 -12.60
CA GLU A 51 -10.58 -2.22 -12.80
C GLU A 51 -9.74 -3.31 -13.48
N GLN A 52 -8.96 -2.96 -14.51
CA GLN A 52 -8.03 -3.89 -15.16
C GLN A 52 -6.94 -4.40 -14.19
N LEU A 53 -6.42 -3.54 -13.31
CA LEU A 53 -5.41 -3.95 -12.32
C LEU A 53 -5.95 -4.86 -11.22
N SER A 54 -7.17 -4.61 -10.75
CA SER A 54 -7.75 -5.34 -9.60
C SER A 54 -8.66 -6.50 -10.01
N GLY A 55 -9.14 -6.49 -11.26
CA GLY A 55 -10.16 -7.39 -11.79
C GLY A 55 -11.52 -7.18 -11.14
N GLN A 56 -11.87 -5.93 -10.79
CA GLN A 56 -13.09 -5.63 -10.04
C GLN A 56 -13.84 -4.40 -10.51
N SER A 57 -15.16 -4.54 -10.54
CA SER A 57 -16.06 -3.48 -10.96
C SER A 57 -16.24 -2.40 -9.89
N PRO A 58 -16.39 -1.12 -10.30
CA PRO A 58 -16.48 0.02 -9.40
C PRO A 58 -17.76 0.05 -8.57
N VAL A 59 -17.62 0.13 -7.25
CA VAL A 59 -18.76 0.31 -6.35
C VAL A 59 -18.96 1.80 -6.09
N PHE A 60 -20.04 2.37 -6.64
CA PHE A 60 -20.39 3.80 -6.45
C PHE A 60 -20.92 4.11 -5.03
N SER A 61 -21.09 3.10 -4.18
CA SER A 61 -21.74 3.18 -2.86
C SER A 61 -20.81 2.74 -1.71
N LYS A 62 -21.15 3.21 -0.51
CA LYS A 62 -20.28 3.28 0.68
C LYS A 62 -19.94 1.95 1.36
N ARG A 63 -20.27 0.78 0.80
CA ARG A 63 -20.14 -0.47 1.56
C ARG A 63 -19.97 -1.71 0.69
N CYS A 64 -18.73 -2.20 0.60
CA CYS A 64 -18.40 -3.60 0.34
C CYS A 64 -17.27 -3.99 1.30
N ASN A 65 -17.27 -5.23 1.81
CA ASN A 65 -16.32 -5.66 2.83
C ASN A 65 -15.07 -6.36 2.28
N ASP A 66 -15.08 -6.76 1.00
CA ASP A 66 -13.94 -7.39 0.35
C ASP A 66 -13.68 -6.70 -0.98
N ILE A 67 -12.67 -5.82 -0.95
CA ILE A 67 -12.14 -5.02 -2.04
C ILE A 67 -13.15 -3.99 -2.58
N VAL A 68 -12.79 -2.71 -2.41
CA VAL A 68 -13.69 -1.59 -2.69
C VAL A 68 -12.95 -0.56 -3.53
N LEU A 69 -13.41 -0.39 -4.77
CA LEU A 69 -13.11 0.78 -5.58
C LEU A 69 -14.04 1.91 -5.14
N PHE A 70 -13.48 2.92 -4.49
CA PHE A 70 -14.23 4.01 -3.89
C PHE A 70 -13.89 5.33 -4.57
N LEU A 71 -14.88 6.21 -4.60
CA LEU A 71 -14.78 7.53 -5.21
C LEU A 71 -14.77 8.57 -4.12
N LEU A 72 -13.71 9.38 -4.09
CA LEU A 72 -13.61 10.44 -3.10
C LEU A 72 -14.48 11.62 -3.56
N THR A 73 -15.50 11.92 -2.76
CA THR A 73 -16.30 13.12 -2.93
C THR A 73 -15.66 14.29 -2.20
N THR A 74 -15.67 15.45 -2.84
CA THR A 74 -15.13 16.67 -2.29
C THR A 74 -15.98 17.18 -1.14
N ARG A 75 -15.32 17.50 -0.02
CA ARG A 75 -15.97 18.10 1.15
C ARG A 75 -16.01 19.63 1.05
N TYR A 76 -15.04 20.23 0.35
CA TYR A 76 -14.86 21.67 0.27
C TYR A 76 -14.79 22.13 -1.18
N THR A 77 -15.19 23.38 -1.42
CA THR A 77 -15.00 24.08 -2.68
C THR A 77 -13.66 24.80 -2.63
N VAL A 78 -12.76 24.51 -3.56
CA VAL A 78 -11.50 25.26 -3.70
C VAL A 78 -11.40 25.76 -5.13
N ARG A 79 -11.60 27.08 -5.31
CA ARG A 79 -11.67 27.72 -6.63
C ARG A 79 -10.34 27.60 -7.39
N SER A 80 -9.21 27.71 -6.70
CA SER A 80 -7.87 27.64 -7.31
C SER A 80 -7.56 26.30 -7.98
N PHE A 81 -8.15 25.20 -7.48
CA PHE A 81 -8.02 23.86 -8.09
C PHE A 81 -9.19 23.50 -9.01
N GLY A 82 -10.14 24.42 -9.24
CA GLY A 82 -11.34 24.15 -10.04
C GLY A 82 -12.34 23.17 -9.39
N ILE A 83 -12.29 23.00 -8.06
CA ILE A 83 -13.04 21.96 -7.35
C ILE A 83 -14.34 22.49 -6.78
N ARG A 84 -15.46 21.85 -7.14
CA ARG A 84 -16.78 22.08 -6.51
C ARG A 84 -17.07 21.06 -5.43
N ARG A 85 -17.99 21.37 -4.51
CA ARG A 85 -18.45 20.44 -3.45
C ARG A 85 -19.22 19.27 -4.06
N ASN A 86 -19.10 18.10 -3.44
CA ASN A 86 -19.72 16.84 -3.87
C ASN A 86 -19.31 16.32 -5.26
N GLU A 87 -18.29 16.93 -5.86
CA GLU A 87 -17.67 16.44 -7.08
C GLU A 87 -16.79 15.23 -6.78
N LYS A 88 -16.76 14.26 -7.70
CA LYS A 88 -15.99 13.03 -7.55
C LYS A 88 -14.62 13.22 -8.21
N ILE A 89 -13.57 13.31 -7.40
CA ILE A 89 -12.22 13.69 -7.87
C ILE A 89 -11.27 12.52 -8.01
N ALA A 90 -11.23 11.65 -6.99
CA ALA A 90 -10.24 10.59 -6.91
C ALA A 90 -10.93 9.22 -6.95
N CYS A 91 -10.24 8.28 -7.59
CA CYS A 91 -10.56 6.86 -7.54
C CYS A 91 -9.47 6.17 -6.72
N TYR A 92 -9.87 5.26 -5.83
CA TYR A 92 -8.91 4.40 -5.14
C TYR A 92 -9.47 3.00 -4.97
N VAL A 93 -8.58 2.00 -5.03
CA VAL A 93 -8.92 0.59 -4.79
C VAL A 93 -8.19 0.12 -3.54
N THR A 94 -8.87 -0.70 -2.74
CA THR A 94 -8.29 -1.39 -1.58
C THR A 94 -8.14 -2.87 -1.85
N VAL A 95 -6.97 -3.32 -2.26
CA VAL A 95 -6.73 -4.76 -2.54
C VAL A 95 -6.22 -5.45 -1.27
N ARG A 96 -6.62 -6.71 -1.08
CA ARG A 96 -6.26 -7.56 0.07
C ARG A 96 -5.86 -8.96 -0.41
N GLY A 97 -5.10 -9.67 0.41
CA GLY A 97 -4.71 -11.07 0.16
C GLY A 97 -3.68 -11.20 -0.96
N ASP A 98 -3.72 -12.31 -1.69
CA ASP A 98 -2.68 -12.67 -2.67
C ASP A 98 -2.59 -11.67 -3.83
N LYS A 99 -3.73 -11.09 -4.24
CA LYS A 99 -3.77 -10.02 -5.24
C LYS A 99 -2.98 -8.78 -4.81
N ALA A 100 -2.99 -8.45 -3.51
CA ALA A 100 -2.24 -7.31 -2.99
C ALA A 100 -0.73 -7.59 -3.03
N MET A 101 -0.33 -8.83 -2.77
CA MET A 101 1.07 -9.26 -2.84
C MET A 101 1.60 -9.17 -4.26
N GLN A 102 0.85 -9.68 -5.25
CA GLN A 102 1.22 -9.60 -6.66
C GLN A 102 1.33 -8.15 -7.15
N LEU A 103 0.40 -7.28 -6.75
CA LEU A 103 0.43 -5.86 -7.13
C LEU A 103 1.63 -5.14 -6.49
N LEU A 104 1.95 -5.47 -5.24
CA LEU A 104 3.10 -4.91 -4.54
C LEU A 104 4.41 -5.35 -5.20
N GLU A 105 4.56 -6.62 -5.53
CA GLU A 105 5.74 -7.15 -6.22
C GLU A 105 5.96 -6.48 -7.58
N ARG A 106 4.90 -6.36 -8.38
CA ARG A 106 4.95 -5.61 -9.66
C ARG A 106 5.37 -4.17 -9.45
N GLY A 107 4.81 -3.49 -8.44
CA GLY A 107 5.15 -2.10 -8.15
C GLY A 107 6.58 -1.90 -7.65
N LEU A 108 7.09 -2.83 -6.83
CA LEU A 108 8.47 -2.79 -6.34
C LEU A 108 9.48 -3.06 -7.44
N LYS A 109 9.14 -3.91 -8.41
CA LYS A 109 9.97 -4.15 -9.60
C LYS A 109 10.20 -2.86 -10.40
N VAL A 110 9.20 -2.01 -10.54
CA VAL A 110 9.33 -0.68 -11.20
C VAL A 110 10.26 0.26 -10.43
N LYS A 111 10.40 0.06 -9.13
CA LYS A 111 11.29 0.82 -8.25
C LYS A 111 12.60 0.10 -7.94
N GLU A 112 12.91 -0.98 -8.66
CA GLU A 112 14.14 -1.75 -8.49
C GLU A 112 14.33 -2.25 -7.05
N TYR A 113 13.23 -2.46 -6.32
CA TYR A 113 13.23 -2.82 -4.88
C TYR A 113 13.90 -1.79 -3.97
N GLU A 114 14.14 -0.58 -4.47
CA GLU A 114 14.68 0.52 -3.69
C GLU A 114 13.57 1.40 -3.14
N LEU A 115 13.62 1.65 -1.83
CA LEU A 115 12.73 2.61 -1.19
C LEU A 115 13.54 3.65 -0.43
N LEU A 116 13.14 4.92 -0.59
CA LEU A 116 13.52 5.94 0.38
C LEU A 116 12.91 5.60 1.75
N ARG A 117 13.34 6.32 2.79
CA ARG A 117 12.83 6.22 4.17
C ARG A 117 11.37 6.68 4.35
N ASN A 118 10.48 6.33 3.43
CA ASN A 118 9.05 6.63 3.34
C ASN A 118 8.19 5.75 4.27
N PHE A 119 8.74 5.40 5.44
CA PHE A 119 8.03 4.62 6.46
C PHE A 119 7.46 5.54 7.53
N SER A 120 6.17 5.37 7.80
CA SER A 120 5.46 6.05 8.88
C SER A 120 5.75 5.40 10.24
N ASP A 121 5.50 6.14 11.31
CA ASP A 121 5.67 5.64 12.68
C ASP A 121 4.73 4.46 13.01
N THR A 122 3.62 4.34 12.26
CA THR A 122 2.65 3.24 12.38
C THR A 122 3.05 2.01 11.55
N GLY A 123 4.24 2.01 10.94
CA GLY A 123 4.74 0.88 10.15
C GLY A 123 4.05 0.71 8.79
N CYS A 124 3.38 1.75 8.29
CA CYS A 124 2.88 1.81 6.92
C CYS A 124 3.91 2.50 6.02
N PHE A 125 3.96 2.13 4.75
CA PHE A 125 4.85 2.75 3.77
C PHE A 125 4.13 2.90 2.42
N GLY A 126 4.66 3.75 1.56
CA GLY A 126 4.11 3.92 0.22
C GLY A 126 5.12 4.50 -0.73
N PHE A 127 4.85 4.28 -2.02
CA PHE A 127 5.67 4.77 -3.11
C PHE A 127 4.78 5.17 -4.29
N GLY A 128 5.25 6.16 -5.04
CA GLY A 128 4.58 6.65 -6.24
C GLY A 128 5.16 6.01 -7.49
N ILE A 129 4.28 5.56 -8.38
CA ILE A 129 4.60 5.12 -9.74
C ILE A 129 4.12 6.22 -10.69
N GLN A 130 4.98 6.63 -11.61
CA GLN A 130 4.66 7.69 -12.58
C GLN A 130 3.79 7.17 -13.72
N GLU A 131 3.99 5.91 -14.13
CA GLU A 131 3.29 5.30 -15.26
C GLU A 131 2.75 3.91 -14.89
N HIS A 132 1.47 3.67 -15.15
CA HIS A 132 0.87 2.36 -14.89
C HIS A 132 1.21 1.30 -15.96
N ILE A 133 1.86 1.69 -17.05
CA ILE A 133 2.28 0.76 -18.11
C ILE A 133 3.30 -0.24 -17.54
N ASP A 134 4.19 0.25 -16.67
CA ASP A 134 5.22 -0.55 -16.00
C ASP A 134 4.64 -1.63 -15.07
N LEU A 135 3.37 -1.51 -14.67
CA LEU A 135 2.65 -2.53 -13.88
C LEU A 135 2.14 -3.72 -14.72
N GLY A 136 2.38 -3.71 -16.03
CA GLY A 136 2.05 -4.80 -16.95
C GLY A 136 0.68 -4.68 -17.62
N ILE A 137 0.10 -3.48 -17.68
CA ILE A 137 -1.11 -3.22 -18.47
C ILE A 137 -0.70 -2.85 -19.89
N LYS A 138 -1.43 -3.35 -20.88
CA LYS A 138 -1.26 -2.91 -22.27
C LYS A 138 -1.62 -1.43 -22.40
N TYR A 139 -0.87 -0.72 -23.24
CA TYR A 139 -1.14 0.67 -23.51
C TYR A 139 -2.38 0.84 -24.39
N ASP A 140 -3.39 1.53 -23.85
CA ASP A 140 -4.58 1.96 -24.59
C ASP A 140 -4.55 3.49 -24.80
N PRO A 141 -4.45 3.98 -26.06
CA PRO A 141 -4.42 5.42 -26.37
C PRO A 141 -5.67 6.17 -25.89
N SER A 142 -6.81 5.48 -25.80
CA SER A 142 -8.06 6.02 -25.30
C SER A 142 -7.97 6.41 -23.83
N THR A 143 -7.26 5.62 -23.02
CA THR A 143 -7.20 5.73 -21.56
C THR A 143 -6.18 6.79 -21.14
N GLY A 144 -5.01 6.79 -21.79
CA GLY A 144 -3.90 7.71 -21.54
C GLY A 144 -3.05 7.31 -20.32
N ILE A 145 -1.87 7.92 -20.18
CA ILE A 145 -0.88 7.58 -19.13
C ILE A 145 -1.28 8.23 -17.80
N TYR A 146 -1.21 7.44 -16.73
CA TYR A 146 -1.52 7.89 -15.37
C TYR A 146 -0.47 7.37 -14.39
N GLY A 147 -0.06 8.27 -13.48
CA GLY A 147 0.64 7.91 -12.26
C GLY A 147 -0.32 7.54 -11.13
N MET A 148 0.17 6.70 -10.23
CA MET A 148 -0.56 6.23 -9.07
C MET A 148 0.34 6.12 -7.84
N ASP A 149 -0.25 6.40 -6.69
CA ASP A 149 0.38 6.16 -5.40
C ASP A 149 -0.04 4.76 -4.91
N LEU A 150 0.92 3.90 -4.62
CA LEU A 150 0.71 2.66 -3.89
C LEU A 150 1.03 2.89 -2.41
N TYR A 151 0.08 2.57 -1.55
CA TYR A 151 0.25 2.68 -0.10
C TYR A 151 -0.06 1.35 0.57
N VAL A 152 0.92 0.84 1.30
CA VAL A 152 0.88 -0.43 2.00
C VAL A 152 0.66 -0.19 3.49
N VAL A 153 -0.38 -0.81 4.02
CA VAL A 153 -0.61 -0.91 5.46
C VAL A 153 -0.22 -2.31 5.91
N LEU A 154 0.74 -2.37 6.84
CA LEU A 154 1.12 -3.59 7.54
C LEU A 154 0.36 -3.67 8.87
N GLU A 155 -0.34 -4.78 9.10
CA GLU A 155 -1.02 -5.05 10.37
C GLU A 155 -0.73 -6.47 10.85
N ARG A 156 -0.57 -6.64 12.17
CA ARG A 156 -0.56 -7.96 12.83
C ARG A 156 -1.99 -8.50 12.98
N PRO A 157 -2.19 -9.82 13.09
CA PRO A 157 -3.51 -10.39 13.36
C PRO A 157 -3.93 -10.01 14.78
N GLY A 158 -5.14 -9.45 14.92
CA GLY A 158 -5.61 -8.90 16.21
C GLY A 158 -6.05 -7.43 16.11
N TYR A 159 -5.66 -6.72 15.05
CA TYR A 159 -6.15 -5.37 14.74
C TYR A 159 -7.66 -5.28 14.47
N CYS A 160 -8.37 -6.41 14.36
CA CYS A 160 -9.83 -6.42 14.26
C CYS A 160 -10.52 -5.87 15.53
N VAL A 161 -9.87 -5.95 16.69
CA VAL A 161 -10.41 -5.50 17.99
C VAL A 161 -10.74 -4.01 18.01
N GLY A 162 -9.95 -3.18 17.30
CA GLY A 162 -10.21 -1.75 17.13
C GLY A 162 -11.21 -1.42 16.01
N ARG A 163 -11.55 -2.38 15.15
CA ARG A 163 -12.43 -2.18 13.97
C ARG A 163 -13.81 -2.80 14.13
N ARG A 164 -13.96 -3.84 14.95
CA ARG A 164 -15.23 -4.54 15.20
C ARG A 164 -16.26 -3.61 15.82
N ARG A 165 -17.54 -3.82 15.47
CA ARG A 165 -18.69 -3.07 16.02
C ARG A 165 -18.97 -3.42 17.48
N ARG A 166 -18.95 -4.72 17.80
CA ARG A 166 -19.20 -5.24 19.15
C ARG A 166 -17.93 -5.24 19.98
N CYS A 167 -18.01 -4.79 21.24
CA CYS A 167 -16.90 -4.83 22.21
C CYS A 167 -15.59 -4.24 21.67
N LYS A 168 -15.67 -3.05 21.06
CA LYS A 168 -14.49 -2.35 20.52
C LYS A 168 -13.54 -1.98 21.67
N SER A 169 -12.26 -2.32 21.53
CA SER A 169 -11.22 -1.90 22.48
C SER A 169 -9.96 -1.43 21.75
N ARG A 170 -9.05 -0.78 22.47
CA ARG A 170 -7.82 -0.22 21.91
C ARG A 170 -6.78 -1.33 21.71
N VAL A 171 -6.03 -1.25 20.62
CA VAL A 171 -4.88 -2.13 20.37
C VAL A 171 -3.73 -1.71 21.28
N GLY A 172 -3.19 -2.66 22.04
CA GLY A 172 -2.06 -2.47 22.96
C GLY A 172 -0.79 -2.05 22.23
N ILE A 173 0.08 -1.30 22.90
CA ILE A 173 1.27 -0.68 22.31
C ILE A 173 2.23 -1.74 21.75
N GLN A 174 2.47 -2.82 22.48
CA GLN A 174 3.34 -3.93 22.06
C GLN A 174 2.85 -4.63 20.79
N HIS A 175 1.53 -4.66 20.57
CA HIS A 175 0.96 -5.28 19.38
C HIS A 175 1.02 -4.36 18.16
N ARG A 176 1.32 -3.07 18.34
CA ARG A 176 1.40 -2.14 17.22
C ARG A 176 2.66 -2.39 16.38
N VAL A 177 2.52 -2.18 15.08
CA VAL A 177 3.67 -2.19 14.18
C VAL A 177 4.39 -0.85 14.31
N THR A 178 5.70 -0.90 14.52
CA THR A 178 6.59 0.26 14.56
C THR A 178 7.27 0.44 13.20
N LYS A 179 7.84 1.63 12.97
CA LYS A 179 8.63 1.93 11.78
C LYS A 179 9.76 0.91 11.53
N GLU A 180 10.50 0.56 12.58
CA GLU A 180 11.61 -0.41 12.50
C GLU A 180 11.15 -1.81 12.12
N ASN A 181 10.01 -2.24 12.65
CA ASN A 181 9.42 -3.53 12.29
C ASN A 181 9.05 -3.57 10.80
N ALA A 182 8.56 -2.45 10.25
CA ALA A 182 8.22 -2.36 8.83
C ALA A 182 9.45 -2.34 7.92
N MET A 183 10.54 -1.68 8.32
CA MET A 183 11.80 -1.68 7.58
C MET A 183 12.39 -3.10 7.51
N LYS A 184 12.49 -3.78 8.66
CA LYS A 184 12.95 -5.16 8.74
C LYS A 184 12.08 -6.12 7.92
N TRP A 185 10.76 -5.93 7.94
CA TRP A 185 9.84 -6.73 7.13
C TRP A 185 10.12 -6.60 5.64
N PHE A 186 10.42 -5.38 5.18
CA PHE A 186 10.71 -5.10 3.78
C PHE A 186 12.04 -5.71 3.33
N GLU A 187 13.09 -5.55 4.13
CA GLU A 187 14.42 -6.15 3.91
C GLU A 187 14.34 -7.68 3.85
N VAL A 188 13.63 -8.31 4.78
CA VAL A 188 13.56 -9.78 4.85
C VAL A 188 12.72 -10.37 3.71
N LYS A 189 11.61 -9.72 3.34
CA LYS A 189 10.65 -10.32 2.39
C LYS A 189 11.01 -10.08 0.93
N TYR A 190 11.52 -8.90 0.62
CA TYR A 190 11.78 -8.47 -0.75
C TYR A 190 13.26 -8.18 -1.01
N GLU A 191 14.13 -8.43 -0.02
CA GLU A 191 15.57 -8.15 -0.09
C GLU A 191 15.86 -6.69 -0.49
N GLY A 192 14.93 -5.79 -0.18
CA GLY A 192 14.93 -4.44 -0.69
C GLY A 192 15.89 -3.52 0.06
N VAL A 193 16.50 -2.59 -0.67
CA VAL A 193 17.47 -1.63 -0.14
C VAL A 193 16.76 -0.37 0.33
N ILE A 194 17.00 0.03 1.58
CA ILE A 194 16.45 1.27 2.14
C ILE A 194 17.50 2.38 2.05
N LEU A 195 17.23 3.37 1.21
CA LEU A 195 18.12 4.51 1.01
C LEU A 195 17.93 5.56 2.12
N ASN A 196 19.02 5.90 2.80
CA ASN A 196 19.06 7.04 3.70
C ASN A 196 19.40 8.31 2.91
N LYS A 197 18.53 9.31 2.97
CA LYS A 197 18.69 10.58 2.22
C LYS A 197 19.94 11.38 2.62
N SER A 198 20.65 10.99 3.68
CA SER A 198 21.73 11.76 4.31
C SER A 198 23.16 11.45 3.82
N SER A 199 23.36 10.55 2.86
CA SER A 199 24.72 10.13 2.46
C SER A 199 25.22 10.67 1.11
N ASN A 200 24.51 11.60 0.47
CA ASN A 200 24.95 12.23 -0.79
C ASN A 200 24.74 13.75 -0.77
N ILE A 201 25.43 14.42 0.15
CA ILE A 201 25.74 15.85 0.04
C ILE A 201 27.26 15.91 0.20
N ALA A 202 27.95 15.78 -0.93
CA ALA A 202 29.35 16.11 -1.09
C ALA A 202 29.41 17.32 -2.03
#